data_AF-K2C1U3-F1
#
_entry.id   AF-K2C1U3-F1
#
_cell.length_a   1.000
_cell.length_b   1.000
_cell.length_c   1.000
_cell.angle_alpha   90.00
_cell.angle_beta   90.00
_cell.angle_gamma   90.00
#
_symmetry.space_group_name_H-M   'P 1'
#
loop_
_entity.id
_entity.type
_entity.pdbx_description
1 polymer ?
#
loop_
_entity_poly.entity_id
_entity_poly.type
_entity_poly.pdbx_seq_one_letter_code
_entity_poly.pdbx_strand_id
1 'polypeptide(L)' 'RTDRIAKYNQLLRIEEELGTVAQYRGLDVFYNLKK' A
#
# COMPACT_ATOMS: atom_id res chain seq x y z
N ARG A 1 -4.74 15.82 -11.19
CA ARG A 1 -3.49 15.89 -10.37
C ARG A 1 -3.79 15.59 -8.91
N THR A 2 -4.84 16.22 -8.38
CA THR A 2 -5.43 15.94 -7.06
C THR A 2 -5.95 14.52 -6.93
N ASP A 3 -6.43 13.91 -8.03
CA ASP A 3 -6.99 12.55 -8.03
C ASP A 3 -5.98 11.51 -7.56
N ARG A 4 -4.70 11.66 -7.96
CA ARG A 4 -3.62 10.78 -7.51
C ARG A 4 -3.28 10.99 -6.03
N ILE A 5 -3.27 12.24 -5.59
CA ILE A 5 -3.01 12.59 -4.18
C ILE A 5 -4.11 12.03 -3.27
N ALA A 6 -5.37 12.11 -3.70
CA ALA A 6 -6.50 11.54 -2.95
C ALA A 6 -6.35 10.03 -2.75
N LYS A 7 -5.86 9.29 -3.78
CA LYS A 7 -5.60 7.86 -3.66
C LYS A 7 -4.47 7.55 -2.67
N TYR A 8 -3.38 8.30 -2.68
CA TYR A 8 -2.30 8.11 -1.69
C TYR A 8 -2.75 8.44 -0.28
N ASN A 9 -3.49 9.53 -0.08
CA ASN A 9 -4.03 9.90 1.23
C ASN A 9 -4.98 8.84 1.77
N GLN A 10 -5.74 8.17 0.89
CA GLN A 10 -6.60 7.07 1.30
C GLN A 10 -5.78 5.85 1.76
N LEU A 11 -4.67 5.52 1.10
CA LEU A 11 -3.78 4.45 1.53
C LEU A 11 -3.16 4.74 2.90
N LEU A 12 -2.74 5.99 3.16
CA LEU A 12 -2.20 6.42 4.45
C LEU A 12 -3.23 6.26 5.58
N ARG A 13 -4.50 6.64 5.34
CA ARG A 13 -5.58 6.43 6.32
C ARG A 13 -5.83 4.96 6.62
N ILE A 14 -5.84 4.11 5.59
CA ILE A 14 -6.01 2.66 5.75
C ILE A 14 -4.83 2.07 6.53
N GLU A 15 -3.60 2.53 6.28
CA GLU A 15 -2.42 2.11 7.03
C GLU A 15 -2.51 2.51 8.51
N GLU A 16 -2.94 3.74 8.80
CA GLU A 16 -3.19 4.21 10.17
C GLU A 16 -4.29 3.41 10.89
N GLU A 17 -5.40 3.11 10.19
CA GLU A 17 -6.51 2.30 10.72
C GLU A 17 -6.09 0.86 11.04
N LEU A 18 -5.22 0.27 10.21
CA LEU A 18 -4.69 -1.08 10.40
C LEU A 18 -3.58 -1.12 11.46
N GLY A 19 -2.87 -0.02 11.70
CA GLY A 19 -1.84 0.10 12.74
C GLY A 19 -0.83 -1.06 12.68
N THR A 20 -0.80 -1.89 13.73
CA THR A 20 0.17 -2.99 13.86
C THR A 20 -0.08 -4.17 12.92
N VAL A 21 -1.27 -4.29 12.32
CA VAL A 21 -1.57 -5.36 11.35
C VAL A 21 -1.31 -4.95 9.90
N ALA A 22 -0.97 -3.68 9.64
CA ALA A 22 -0.61 -3.20 8.31
C ALA A 22 0.66 -3.92 7.81
N GLN A 23 0.64 -4.39 6.56
CA GLN A 23 1.77 -5.10 5.95
C GLN A 23 2.11 -4.51 4.59
N TYR A 24 3.33 -4.02 4.43
CA TYR A 24 3.90 -3.62 3.15
C TYR A 24 4.87 -4.69 2.65
N ARG A 25 4.45 -5.47 1.65
CA ARG A 25 5.18 -6.64 1.14
C ARG A 25 6.29 -6.31 0.15
N GLY A 26 6.51 -5.04 -0.21
CA GLY A 26 7.62 -4.62 -1.07
C GLY A 26 7.77 -5.47 -2.35
N LEU A 27 8.96 -6.08 -2.53
CA LEU A 27 9.25 -6.96 -3.67
C LEU A 27 8.52 -8.31 -3.63
N ASP A 28 8.09 -8.77 -2.45
CA ASP A 28 7.36 -10.03 -2.31
C ASP A 28 5.95 -9.95 -2.93
N VAL A 29 5.50 -8.74 -3.29
CA VAL A 29 4.26 -8.55 -4.08
C VAL A 29 4.39 -9.15 -5.48
N PHE A 30 5.60 -9.26 -6.03
CA PHE A 30 5.85 -9.85 -7.35
C PHE A 30 5.87 -11.38 -7.31
N TYR A 31 4.85 -11.99 -6.70
CA TYR A 31 4.71 -13.44 -6.56
C TYR A 31 4.66 -14.19 -7.91
N ASN A 32 4.39 -13.48 -8.99
CA ASN A 32 4.28 -14.01 -10.34
C ASN A 32 5.60 -13.95 -11.14
N LEU A 33 6.63 -13.26 -10.64
CA LEU A 33 7.94 -13.21 -11.31
C LEU A 33 8.76 -14.44 -10.88
N LYS A 34 8.94 -15.38 -11.82
CA LYS A 34 9.95 -16.43 -11.68
C LYS A 34 11.31 -15.86 -12.08
N LYS A 35 12.32 -16.16 -11.28
CA LYS A 35 13.71 -15.81 -11.57
C LYS A 35 14.24 -16.60 -12.77
#